data_AF-A0A9D9UL84-F1
#
_entry.id   AF-A0A9D9UL84-F1
#
_cell.length_a   1.000
_cell.length_b   1.000
_cell.length_c   1.000
_cell.angle_alpha   90.00
_cell.angle_beta   90.00
_cell.angle_gamma   90.00
#
_symmetry.space_group_name_H-M   'P 1'
#
loop_
_entity.id
_entity.type
_entity.pdbx_description
1 polymer ?
#
loop_
_entity_poly.entity_id
_entity_poly.type
_entity_poly.pdbx_seq_one_letter_code
_entity_poly.pdbx_strand_id
1 'polypeptide(L)' 'MATTREEQLKWCKERALEYAKNGDLTNAFASFQSDMRKHPETNVHMALRMGITLLFGGHLSTEKEMTDWIEGFN' A
#
# COMPACT_ATOMS: atom_id res chain seq x y z
N MET A 1 16.95 -12.93 8.34
CA MET A 1 17.69 -11.66 8.17
C MET A 1 16.66 -10.56 8.29
N ALA A 2 16.76 -9.70 9.30
CA ALA A 2 15.82 -8.61 9.50
C ALA A 2 16.13 -7.52 8.45
N THR A 3 15.35 -7.47 7.38
CA THR A 3 15.34 -6.35 6.45
C THR A 3 14.85 -5.12 7.19
N THR A 4 15.54 -4.00 7.01
CA THR A 4 15.21 -2.74 7.67
C THR A 4 13.78 -2.30 7.32
N ARG A 5 13.15 -1.45 8.16
CA ARG A 5 11.82 -0.86 7.89
C ARG A 5 11.69 -0.31 6.47
N GLU A 6 12.74 0.33 5.95
CA GLU A 6 12.79 0.89 4.60
C GLU A 6 12.80 -0.19 3.51
N GLU A 7 13.57 -1.25 3.67
CA GLU A 7 13.60 -2.38 2.72
C GLU A 7 12.28 -3.12 2.68
N GLN A 8 11.64 -3.31 3.84
CA GLN A 8 10.31 -3.93 3.90
C GLN A 8 9.23 -3.05 3.31
N LEU A 9 9.27 -1.73 3.58
CA LEU A 9 8.37 -0.79 2.97
C LEU A 9 8.54 -0.76 1.45
N LYS A 10 9.79 -0.75 0.95
CA LYS A 10 10.08 -0.79 -0.48
C LYS A 10 9.50 -2.04 -1.14
N TRP A 11 9.67 -3.21 -0.53
CA TRP A 11 9.11 -4.46 -1.02
C TRP A 11 7.58 -4.46 -1.05
N CYS A 12 6.93 -3.93 0.00
CA CYS A 12 5.47 -3.77 0.05
C CYS A 12 4.97 -2.86 -1.08
N LYS A 13 5.67 -1.74 -1.33
CA LYS A 13 5.33 -0.78 -2.39
C LYS A 13 5.46 -1.43 -3.77
N GLU A 14 6.59 -2.07 -4.08
CA GLU A 14 6.85 -2.69 -5.39
C GLU A 14 5.75 -3.70 -5.76
N ARG A 15 5.37 -4.58 -4.82
CA ARG A 15 4.28 -5.55 -5.03
C ARG A 15 2.94 -4.89 -5.27
N ALA A 16 2.58 -3.88 -4.48
CA ALA A 16 1.32 -3.17 -4.64
C ALA A 16 1.22 -2.44 -5.99
N LEU A 17 2.34 -1.87 -6.45
CA LEU A 17 2.42 -1.19 -7.74
C LEU A 17 2.23 -2.13 -8.94
N GLU A 18 2.61 -3.40 -8.84
CA GLU A 18 2.33 -4.38 -9.91
C GLU A 18 0.83 -4.58 -10.13
N TYR A 19 0.04 -4.67 -9.04
CA TYR A 19 -1.41 -4.73 -9.15
C TYR A 19 -2.01 -3.44 -9.69
N ALA A 20 -1.49 -2.28 -9.26
CA ALA A 20 -1.96 -0.98 -9.73
C ALA A 20 -1.76 -0.82 -11.25
N LYS A 21 -0.59 -1.20 -11.77
CA LYS A 21 -0.27 -1.20 -13.22
C LYS A 21 -1.17 -2.12 -14.04
N ASN A 22 -1.70 -3.18 -13.42
CA ASN A 22 -2.65 -4.10 -14.05
C ASN A 22 -4.11 -3.63 -13.93
N GLY A 23 -4.36 -2.44 -13.38
CA GLY A 23 -5.70 -1.89 -13.14
C GLY A 23 -6.42 -2.50 -11.94
N ASP A 24 -5.77 -3.37 -11.18
CA ASP A 24 -6.35 -4.05 -10.02
C ASP A 24 -6.07 -3.25 -8.74
N LEU A 25 -6.74 -2.11 -8.62
CA LEU A 25 -6.54 -1.15 -7.53
C LEU A 25 -6.94 -1.76 -6.16
N THR A 26 -7.97 -2.61 -6.16
CA THR A 26 -8.41 -3.24 -4.92
C THR A 26 -7.36 -4.21 -4.40
N ASN A 27 -6.77 -5.04 -5.27
CA ASN A 27 -5.68 -5.93 -4.85
C ASN A 27 -4.36 -5.19 -4.62
N ALA A 28 -4.11 -4.06 -5.28
CA ALA A 28 -2.97 -3.18 -4.98
C ALA A 28 -3.00 -2.75 -3.51
N PHE A 29 -4.13 -2.19 -3.07
CA PHE A 29 -4.31 -1.75 -1.70
C PHE A 29 -4.31 -2.93 -0.70
N ALA A 30 -5.00 -4.03 -1.04
CA ALA A 30 -5.09 -5.20 -0.17
C ALA A 30 -3.73 -5.89 0.03
N SER A 31 -2.92 -6.02 -1.03
CA SER A 31 -1.56 -6.55 -0.94
C SER A 31 -0.69 -5.64 -0.08
N PHE A 32 -0.72 -4.33 -0.32
CA PHE A 32 0.02 -3.35 0.48
C PHE A 32 -0.33 -3.47 1.96
N GLN A 33 -1.61 -3.48 2.30
CA GLN A 33 -2.08 -3.60 3.68
C GLN A 33 -1.67 -4.93 4.32
N SER A 34 -1.83 -6.04 3.60
CA SER A 34 -1.50 -7.37 4.11
C SER A 34 -0.01 -7.50 4.39
N ASP A 35 0.83 -7.01 3.47
CA ASP A 35 2.28 -7.05 3.60
C ASP A 35 2.76 -6.15 4.76
N MET A 36 2.17 -4.97 4.93
CA MET A 36 2.46 -4.08 6.07
C MET A 36 2.03 -4.64 7.43
N ARG A 37 0.94 -5.41 7.50
CA ARG A 37 0.48 -6.03 8.77
C ARG A 37 1.37 -7.18 9.24
N LYS A 38 2.13 -7.81 8.34
CA LYS A 38 3.06 -8.92 8.70
C LYS A 38 4.29 -8.44 9.46
N HIS A 39 4.51 -7.12 9.50
CA HIS A 39 5.70 -6.51 10.04
C HIS A 39 5.31 -5.55 11.19
N PRO A 40 5.67 -5.87 12.45
CA PRO A 40 5.31 -5.05 13.62
C PRO A 40 5.78 -3.60 13.51
N GLU A 41 6.90 -3.39 12.81
CA GLU A 41 7.58 -2.10 12.62
C GLU A 41 6.88 -1.18 11.61
N THR A 42 5.98 -1.74 10.80
CA THR A 42 5.20 -1.02 9.78
C THR A 42 3.69 -1.16 9.98
N ASN A 43 3.25 -1.68 11.13
CA ASN A 43 1.84 -1.81 11.49
C ASN A 43 1.21 -0.44 11.84
N VAL A 44 1.12 0.44 10.86
CA VAL A 44 0.55 1.79 11.00
C VAL A 44 -0.96 1.71 10.82
N HIS A 45 -1.65 1.33 11.89
CA HIS A 45 -3.10 1.12 11.90
C HIS A 45 -3.92 2.33 11.41
N MET A 46 -3.46 3.57 11.64
CA MET A 46 -4.19 4.77 11.20
C MET A 46 -4.08 5.04 9.69
N ALA A 47 -2.87 5.03 9.13
CA ALA A 47 -2.66 5.30 7.71
C ALA A 47 -3.35 4.24 6.83
N LEU A 48 -3.32 2.97 7.26
CA LEU A 48 -4.05 1.89 6.59
C LEU A 48 -5.58 2.04 6.69
N ARG A 49 -6.12 2.56 7.80
CA ARG A 49 -7.56 2.86 7.91
C ARG A 49 -7.98 4.05 7.04
N MET A 50 -7.13 5.08 6.94
CA MET A 50 -7.37 6.20 6.05
C MET A 50 -7.32 5.77 4.59
N GLY A 51 -6.38 4.91 4.22
CA GLY A 51 -6.30 4.32 2.88
C GLY A 51 -7.56 3.56 2.46
N ILE A 52 -8.15 2.77 3.37
CA ILE A 52 -9.46 2.12 3.14
C ILE A 52 -10.54 3.16 2.85
N THR A 53 -10.58 4.25 3.62
CA THR A 53 -11.57 5.31 3.45
C THR A 53 -11.41 6.02 2.11
N LEU A 54 -10.17 6.26 1.67
CA LEU A 54 -9.87 6.86 0.36
C LEU A 54 -10.25 5.93 -0.80
N LEU A 55 -10.00 4.62 -0.65
CA LEU A 55 -10.41 3.61 -1.64
C LEU A 55 -11.93 3.59 -1.82
N PHE A 56 -12.69 3.47 -0.74
CA PHE A 56 -14.15 3.45 -0.80
C PHE A 56 -14.78 4.83 -1.10
N GLY A 57 -14.06 5.92 -0.81
CA GLY A 57 -14.45 7.28 -1.17
C GLY A 57 -14.21 7.63 -2.64
N GLY A 58 -13.60 6.73 -3.44
CA GLY A 58 -13.30 6.96 -4.85
C GLY A 58 -12.03 7.77 -5.12
N HIS A 59 -11.23 8.06 -4.08
CA HIS A 59 -9.98 8.82 -4.20
C HIS A 59 -8.76 7.94 -4.56
N LEU A 60 -8.94 6.63 -4.65
CA LEU A 60 -7.95 5.67 -5.17
C LEU A 60 -8.58 4.85 -6.31
N SER A 61 -9.23 5.55 -7.24
CA SER A 61 -10.05 4.93 -8.31
C SER A 61 -9.31 4.86 -9.66
N THR A 62 -8.12 5.46 -9.73
CA THR A 62 -7.23 5.39 -10.89
C THR A 62 -5.87 4.79 -10.52
N GLU A 63 -5.17 4.23 -11.52
CA GLU A 63 -3.79 3.76 -11.38
C GLU A 63 -2.87 4.84 -10.80
N LYS A 64 -3.03 6.09 -11.29
CA LYS A 64 -2.21 7.21 -10.86
C LYS A 64 -2.43 7.54 -9.38
N GLU A 65 -3.68 7.67 -8.95
CA GLU A 65 -4.00 7.97 -7.55
C GLU A 65 -3.49 6.87 -6.60
N MET A 66 -3.66 5.60 -7.00
CA MET A 66 -3.15 4.47 -6.24
C MET A 66 -1.62 4.49 -6.14
N THR A 67 -0.94 4.75 -7.27
CA THR A 67 0.52 4.86 -7.33
C THR A 67 1.03 6.00 -6.45
N ASP A 68 0.46 7.20 -6.59
CA ASP A 68 0.82 8.38 -5.79
C ASP A 68 0.64 8.10 -4.29
N TRP A 69 -0.44 7.41 -3.92
CA TRP A 69 -0.70 7.03 -2.53
C TRP A 69 0.31 6.01 -1.98
N ILE A 70 0.63 4.97 -2.75
CA ILE A 70 1.60 3.94 -2.36
C ILE A 70 3.00 4.56 -2.23
N GLU A 71 3.42 5.36 -3.20
CA GLU A 71 4.73 6.00 -3.20
C GLU A 71 4.88 7.03 -2.07
N GLY A 72 3.83 7.80 -1.81
CA GLY A 72 3.79 8.80 -0.73
C GLY A 72 3.73 8.24 0.70
N PHE A 73 3.53 6.94 0.87
CA PHE A 73 3.46 6.30 2.19
C PHE A 73 4.86 6.18 2.82
N ASN A 74 5.07 6.72 4.04
CA ASN A 74 6.37 6.69 4.76
C ASN A 74 6.29 6.15 6.18
#